data_AF-F7Y7J2-F1
#
_entry.id   AF-F7Y7J2-F1
#
_cell.length_a   1.000
_cell.length_b   1.000
_cell.length_c   1.000
_cell.angle_alpha   90.00
_cell.angle_beta   90.00
_cell.angle_gamma   90.00
#
_symmetry.space_group_name_H-M   'P 1'
#
loop_
_entity.id
_entity.type
_entity.pdbx_description
1 polymer ?
#
loop_
_entity_poly.entity_id
_entity_poly.type
_entity_poly.pdbx_seq_one_letter_code
_entity_poly.pdbx_strand_id
1 'polypeptide(L)'
;MRIARLFRRASLLGRLLSAPCALLAPTVAFAHGADQVPGGWSFSAMTVIPLGVVLFLYTCGVARLWWQAGAGRGVTWRQMSCFVAGWAALGLALVSPLHGLGERLFSAHMIEHEVLMIVAAPALVLSRPFGAMLWAFPPSTRRHLAGGAHWAFLRMTWRSLSEPASATVLHGLAIWLWHMPVLFNVALASEPVHWLQHFSFLTSALLFWWALLNGRARRKGHGASVFYLFFTSMHCGLLGAILALSKNQIFAGNDSAAPQWGLTALEDQQLGGLIMWVGASAFYLAAALILAALWIGSGSSAKKKVGGSASSVRD
;
A
#
# COMPACT_ATOMS: atom_id res chain seq x y z
N MET A 1 -28.40 -16.86 36.88
CA MET A 1 -29.10 -15.56 36.65
C MET A 1 -28.22 -14.29 36.68
N ARG A 2 -26.98 -14.29 37.22
CA ARG A 2 -26.08 -13.10 37.22
C ARG A 2 -25.40 -12.78 35.86
N ILE A 3 -25.21 -13.78 34.99
CA ILE A 3 -24.52 -13.62 33.68
C ILE A 3 -25.38 -12.85 32.65
N ALA A 4 -26.70 -13.01 32.69
CA ALA A 4 -27.62 -12.31 31.78
C ALA A 4 -27.70 -10.80 32.04
N ARG A 5 -27.46 -10.36 33.29
CA ARG A 5 -27.47 -8.94 33.66
C ARG A 5 -26.17 -8.21 33.26
N LEU A 6 -25.04 -8.92 33.19
CA LEU A 6 -23.77 -8.40 32.63
C LEU A 6 -23.85 -8.27 31.10
N PHE A 7 -24.51 -9.20 30.41
CA PHE A 7 -24.74 -9.14 28.97
C PHE A 7 -25.59 -7.92 28.54
N ARG A 8 -26.61 -7.54 29.33
CA ARG A 8 -27.41 -6.33 29.06
C ARG A 8 -26.64 -5.03 29.24
N ARG A 9 -25.73 -4.95 30.23
CA ARG A 9 -24.88 -3.76 30.45
C ARG A 9 -23.80 -3.61 29.36
N ALA A 10 -23.26 -4.70 28.84
CA ALA A 10 -22.32 -4.67 27.71
C ALA A 10 -22.98 -4.30 26.37
N SER A 11 -24.23 -4.73 26.14
CA SER A 11 -25.00 -4.31 24.96
C SER A 11 -25.43 -2.84 24.99
N LEU A 12 -25.51 -2.24 26.19
CA LEU A 12 -25.78 -0.80 26.34
C LEU A 12 -24.54 0.05 26.05
N LEU A 13 -23.34 -0.40 26.48
CA LEU A 13 -22.06 0.23 26.09
C LEU A 13 -21.77 0.09 24.60
N GLY A 14 -22.08 -1.06 23.99
CA GLY A 14 -21.99 -1.24 22.53
C GLY A 14 -22.99 -0.40 21.74
N ARG A 15 -24.15 -0.08 22.32
CA ARG A 15 -25.15 0.83 21.71
C ARG A 15 -24.79 2.31 21.89
N LEU A 16 -24.19 2.66 23.02
CA LEU A 16 -23.66 4.01 23.28
C LEU A 16 -22.45 4.34 22.40
N LEU A 17 -21.69 3.34 21.95
CA LEU A 17 -20.61 3.50 20.96
C LEU A 17 -21.07 3.39 19.49
N SER A 18 -22.28 2.87 19.22
CA SER A 18 -22.89 2.94 17.88
C SER A 18 -23.71 4.21 17.64
N ALA A 19 -24.05 4.95 18.71
CA ALA A 19 -24.78 6.21 18.63
C ALA A 19 -24.02 7.37 17.93
N PRO A 20 -22.67 7.45 17.89
CA PRO A 20 -22.00 8.47 17.08
C PRO A 20 -22.07 8.16 15.57
N CYS A 21 -22.28 6.91 15.15
CA CYS A 21 -22.33 6.54 13.73
C CYS A 21 -23.63 6.95 13.03
N ALA A 22 -24.70 7.25 13.78
CA ALA A 22 -25.97 7.72 13.21
C ALA A 22 -26.09 9.26 13.19
N LEU A 23 -25.15 9.98 13.83
CA LEU A 23 -25.06 11.45 13.77
C LEU A 23 -24.06 11.93 12.70
N LEU A 24 -23.39 11.02 11.99
CA LEU A 24 -22.65 11.32 10.76
C LEU A 24 -23.56 11.13 9.52
N ALA A 25 -24.82 11.58 9.61
CA ALA A 25 -25.59 11.88 8.41
C ALA A 25 -24.91 13.08 7.74
N PRO A 26 -24.30 12.93 6.56
CA PRO A 26 -23.53 14.01 5.95
C PRO A 26 -24.50 15.05 5.39
N THR A 27 -24.75 16.11 6.15
CA THR A 27 -25.44 17.32 5.64
C THR A 27 -24.51 18.51 5.50
N VAL A 28 -23.21 18.27 5.36
CA VAL A 28 -22.25 19.29 4.92
C VAL A 28 -21.54 18.79 3.69
N ALA A 29 -22.01 19.29 2.56
CA ALA A 29 -21.30 19.26 1.30
C ALA A 29 -19.97 20.01 1.49
N PHE A 30 -18.90 19.28 1.77
CA PHE A 30 -17.53 19.78 1.57
C PHE A 30 -17.20 19.60 0.09
N ALA A 31 -17.80 20.47 -0.71
CA ALA A 31 -17.43 20.67 -2.09
C ALA A 31 -16.60 21.97 -2.15
N HIS A 32 -15.34 21.81 -2.56
CA HIS A 32 -14.45 22.83 -3.13
C HIS A 32 -13.70 23.78 -2.17
N GLY A 33 -12.39 23.49 -2.00
CA GLY A 33 -11.36 24.52 -2.18
C GLY A 33 -10.64 25.08 -0.96
N ALA A 34 -10.65 24.45 0.21
CA ALA A 34 -10.09 25.05 1.44
C ALA A 34 -9.15 24.15 2.28
N ASP A 35 -8.45 23.20 1.67
CA ASP A 35 -7.86 22.09 2.44
C ASP A 35 -6.40 22.28 2.89
N GLN A 36 -5.73 23.38 2.52
CA GLN A 36 -4.39 23.68 3.04
C GLN A 36 -4.48 24.53 4.32
N VAL A 37 -4.45 23.84 5.47
CA VAL A 37 -4.33 24.46 6.79
C VAL A 37 -2.94 25.11 6.93
N PRO A 38 -2.79 26.26 7.62
CA PRO A 38 -1.48 26.85 7.87
C PRO A 38 -0.49 25.82 8.45
N GLY A 39 0.61 25.59 7.73
CA GLY A 39 1.59 24.54 8.04
C GLY A 39 1.70 23.40 7.01
N GLY A 40 0.89 23.41 5.95
CA GLY A 40 1.03 22.51 4.79
C GLY A 40 0.31 21.16 4.90
N TRP A 41 -0.47 20.94 5.96
CA TRP A 41 -1.26 19.71 6.13
C TRP A 41 -2.48 19.71 5.20
N SER A 42 -2.74 18.57 4.55
CA SER A 42 -3.86 18.36 3.63
C SER A 42 -4.93 17.47 4.27
N PHE A 43 -6.06 18.05 4.66
CA PHE A 43 -7.17 17.33 5.28
C PHE A 43 -8.35 17.12 4.32
N SER A 44 -8.06 16.73 3.09
CA SER A 44 -9.12 16.41 2.13
C SER A 44 -9.98 15.23 2.61
N ALA A 45 -11.30 15.40 2.52
CA ALA A 45 -12.26 14.36 2.84
C ALA A 45 -12.02 13.09 2.00
N MET A 46 -11.55 13.24 0.77
CA MET A 46 -11.21 12.12 -0.12
C MET A 46 -10.01 11.32 0.39
N THR A 47 -9.12 11.91 1.19
CA THR A 47 -7.97 11.21 1.80
C THR A 47 -8.33 10.63 3.16
N VAL A 48 -8.85 11.48 4.04
CA VAL A 48 -8.99 11.18 5.46
C VAL A 48 -10.09 10.15 5.70
N ILE A 49 -11.18 10.19 4.94
CA ILE A 49 -12.29 9.25 5.11
C ILE A 49 -11.85 7.82 4.75
N PRO A 50 -11.28 7.52 3.57
CA PRO A 50 -10.80 6.17 3.27
C PRO A 50 -9.72 5.68 4.25
N LEU A 51 -8.76 6.53 4.62
CA LEU A 51 -7.73 6.16 5.61
C LEU A 51 -8.34 5.83 6.97
N GLY A 52 -9.28 6.65 7.44
CA GLY A 52 -10.01 6.46 8.69
C GLY A 52 -10.86 5.19 8.70
N VAL A 53 -11.57 4.92 7.60
CA VAL A 53 -12.36 3.69 7.42
C VAL A 53 -11.47 2.45 7.46
N VAL A 54 -10.35 2.46 6.74
CA VAL A 54 -9.38 1.35 6.72
C VAL A 54 -8.81 1.10 8.12
N LEU A 55 -8.42 2.15 8.84
CA LEU A 55 -7.93 2.04 10.22
C LEU A 55 -9.00 1.50 11.17
N PHE A 56 -10.22 2.03 11.09
CA PHE A 56 -11.35 1.62 11.92
C PHE A 56 -11.68 0.14 11.71
N LEU A 57 -11.86 -0.29 10.46
CA LEU A 57 -12.17 -1.69 10.14
C LEU A 57 -11.07 -2.64 10.61
N TYR A 58 -9.80 -2.28 10.43
CA TYR A 58 -8.69 -3.13 10.87
C TYR A 58 -8.63 -3.23 12.40
N THR A 59 -8.68 -2.10 13.10
CA THR A 59 -8.58 -2.06 14.57
C THR A 59 -9.77 -2.75 15.24
N CYS A 60 -11.00 -2.50 14.79
CA CYS A 60 -12.19 -3.23 15.28
C CYS A 60 -12.08 -4.73 15.00
N GLY A 61 -11.60 -5.11 13.82
CA GLY A 61 -11.38 -6.49 13.44
C GLY A 61 -10.37 -7.22 14.34
N VAL A 62 -9.20 -6.61 14.57
CA VAL A 62 -8.16 -7.14 15.46
C VAL A 62 -8.63 -7.19 16.90
N ALA A 63 -9.25 -6.12 17.41
CA ALA A 63 -9.76 -6.06 18.79
C ALA A 63 -10.77 -7.17 19.06
N ARG A 64 -11.72 -7.38 18.15
CA ARG A 64 -12.73 -8.45 18.28
C ARG A 64 -12.10 -9.84 18.20
N LEU A 65 -11.11 -10.03 17.32
CA LEU A 65 -10.42 -11.30 17.17
C LEU A 65 -9.63 -11.65 18.45
N TRP A 66 -8.89 -10.69 19.00
CA TRP A 66 -8.10 -10.89 20.21
C TRP A 66 -8.96 -11.02 21.46
N TRP A 67 -10.13 -10.38 21.50
CA TRP A 67 -11.12 -10.59 22.57
C TRP A 67 -11.61 -12.04 22.61
N GLN A 68 -11.78 -12.69 21.46
CA GLN A 68 -12.32 -14.05 21.38
C GLN A 68 -11.25 -15.15 21.43
N ALA A 69 -10.10 -14.91 20.80
CA ALA A 69 -9.06 -15.93 20.62
C ALA A 69 -7.79 -15.68 21.46
N GLY A 70 -7.66 -14.52 22.09
CA GLY A 70 -6.44 -14.07 22.78
C GLY A 70 -5.52 -13.22 21.91
N ALA A 71 -4.73 -12.35 22.55
CA ALA A 71 -3.80 -11.45 21.86
C ALA A 71 -2.76 -12.23 21.02
N GLY A 72 -2.48 -11.73 19.82
CA GLY A 72 -1.56 -12.36 18.87
C GLY A 72 -2.11 -13.59 18.15
N ARG A 73 -3.34 -14.05 18.46
CA ARG A 73 -3.98 -15.16 17.74
C ARG A 73 -4.76 -14.65 16.53
N GLY A 74 -4.57 -15.32 15.40
CA GLY A 74 -5.17 -14.99 14.10
C GLY A 74 -4.50 -13.79 13.39
N VAL A 75 -4.28 -12.69 14.11
CA VAL A 75 -3.40 -11.58 13.68
C VAL A 75 -2.20 -11.53 14.61
N THR A 76 -1.02 -11.77 14.03
CA THR A 76 0.26 -11.72 14.76
C THR A 76 0.69 -10.27 15.01
N TRP A 77 1.52 -10.04 16.04
CA TRP A 77 2.10 -8.72 16.30
C TRP A 77 2.85 -8.16 15.09
N ARG A 78 3.59 -9.00 14.34
CA ARG A 78 4.27 -8.58 13.11
C ARG A 78 3.30 -8.05 12.07
N GLN A 79 2.16 -8.71 11.86
CA GLN A 79 1.14 -8.25 10.90
C GLN A 79 0.54 -6.91 11.33
N MET A 80 0.28 -6.72 12.62
CA MET A 80 -0.19 -5.45 13.16
C MET A 80 0.84 -4.34 12.97
N SER A 81 2.11 -4.59 13.28
CA SER A 81 3.20 -3.62 13.06
C SER A 81 3.34 -3.25 11.58
N CYS A 82 3.28 -4.23 10.66
CA CYS A 82 3.30 -3.96 9.22
C CYS A 82 2.09 -3.13 8.77
N PHE A 83 0.90 -3.38 9.33
CA PHE A 83 -0.29 -2.57 9.02
C PHE A 83 -0.10 -1.12 9.48
N VAL A 84 0.31 -0.93 10.73
CA VAL A 84 0.52 0.41 11.31
C VAL A 84 1.58 1.16 10.52
N ALA A 85 2.71 0.51 10.19
CA ALA A 85 3.76 1.11 9.38
C ALA A 85 3.26 1.51 7.98
N GLY A 86 2.54 0.61 7.29
CA GLY A 86 2.01 0.90 5.97
C GLY A 86 0.94 2.00 5.97
N TRP A 87 0.04 1.98 6.96
CA TRP A 87 -0.99 3.01 7.12
C TRP A 87 -0.38 4.37 7.49
N ALA A 88 0.61 4.39 8.39
CA ALA A 88 1.33 5.60 8.75
C ALA A 88 2.10 6.18 7.56
N ALA A 89 2.72 5.34 6.73
CA ALA A 89 3.38 5.77 5.50
C ALA A 89 2.38 6.40 4.50
N LEU A 90 1.17 5.86 4.36
CA LEU A 90 0.12 6.51 3.56
C LEU A 90 -0.30 7.86 4.15
N GLY A 91 -0.50 7.94 5.46
CA GLY A 91 -0.82 9.20 6.13
C GLY A 91 0.30 10.24 5.96
N LEU A 92 1.55 9.83 6.09
CA LEU A 92 2.71 10.70 5.87
C LEU A 92 2.75 11.21 4.43
N ALA A 93 2.52 10.35 3.44
CA ALA A 93 2.57 10.76 2.05
C ALA A 93 1.39 11.68 1.66
N LEU A 94 0.17 11.37 2.12
CA LEU A 94 -1.05 12.00 1.58
C LEU A 94 -1.65 13.11 2.44
N VAL A 95 -1.27 13.21 3.72
CA VAL A 95 -1.85 14.18 4.67
C VAL A 95 -0.81 15.18 5.16
N SER A 96 0.48 14.81 5.15
CA SER A 96 1.54 15.66 5.67
C SER A 96 1.91 16.79 4.70
N PRO A 97 2.75 17.76 5.15
CA PRO A 97 3.31 18.80 4.29
C PRO A 97 4.07 18.28 3.08
N LEU A 98 4.47 17.00 3.08
CA LEU A 98 5.02 16.35 1.91
C LEU A 98 4.05 16.46 0.73
N HIS A 99 2.75 16.18 0.93
CA HIS A 99 1.73 16.25 -0.12
C HIS A 99 1.66 17.61 -0.80
N GLY A 100 1.60 18.67 0.01
CA GLY A 100 1.58 20.04 -0.50
C GLY A 100 2.92 20.48 -1.11
N LEU A 101 4.03 19.80 -0.81
CA LEU A 101 5.31 20.00 -1.48
C LEU A 101 5.37 19.24 -2.80
N GLY A 102 4.79 18.05 -2.92
CA GLY A 102 4.75 17.31 -4.18
C GLY A 102 4.04 18.04 -5.32
N GLU A 103 3.02 18.83 -4.97
CA GLU A 103 2.33 19.71 -5.95
C GLU A 103 3.17 20.90 -6.43
N ARG A 104 4.36 21.12 -5.86
CA ARG A 104 5.21 22.30 -6.16
C ARG A 104 6.68 21.98 -6.41
N LEU A 105 7.11 20.77 -6.07
CA LEU A 105 8.45 20.22 -6.27
C LEU A 105 8.33 18.85 -6.90
N PHE A 106 9.02 18.66 -8.02
CA PHE A 106 9.14 17.38 -8.69
C PHE A 106 9.80 16.33 -7.79
N SER A 107 10.85 16.69 -7.03
CA SER A 107 11.51 15.75 -6.13
C SER A 107 10.58 15.27 -5.00
N ALA A 108 9.82 16.16 -4.37
CA ALA A 108 8.85 15.81 -3.34
C ALA A 108 7.73 14.91 -3.89
N HIS A 109 7.26 15.20 -5.11
CA HIS A 109 6.27 14.38 -5.82
C HIS A 109 6.77 12.95 -6.05
N MET A 110 8.04 12.80 -6.45
CA MET A 110 8.66 11.48 -6.59
C MET A 110 8.75 10.74 -5.25
N ILE A 111 9.11 11.45 -4.17
CA ILE A 111 9.14 10.87 -2.81
C ILE A 111 7.75 10.36 -2.40
N GLU A 112 6.68 11.12 -2.67
CA GLU A 112 5.31 10.65 -2.40
C GLU A 112 5.01 9.33 -3.11
N HIS A 113 5.23 9.28 -4.42
CA HIS A 113 4.97 8.07 -5.19
C HIS A 113 5.82 6.88 -4.71
N GLU A 114 7.09 7.11 -4.38
CA GLU A 114 7.94 6.07 -3.79
C GLU A 114 7.40 5.60 -2.44
N VAL A 115 7.07 6.50 -1.52
CA VAL A 115 6.51 6.11 -0.21
C VAL A 115 5.24 5.28 -0.39
N LEU A 116 4.36 5.63 -1.34
CA LEU A 116 3.18 4.85 -1.67
C LEU A 116 3.54 3.44 -2.19
N MET A 117 4.40 3.36 -3.20
CA MET A 117 4.62 2.15 -3.98
C MET A 117 5.61 1.17 -3.33
N ILE A 118 6.68 1.67 -2.72
CA ILE A 118 7.76 0.84 -2.18
C ILE A 118 7.75 0.76 -0.65
N VAL A 119 7.10 1.67 0.09
CA VAL A 119 7.00 1.57 1.56
C VAL A 119 5.62 1.09 2.00
N ALA A 120 4.58 1.85 1.67
CA ALA A 120 3.23 1.60 2.15
C ALA A 120 2.65 0.30 1.59
N ALA A 121 2.69 0.12 0.26
CA ALA A 121 2.10 -1.05 -0.39
C ALA A 121 2.65 -2.40 0.11
N PRO A 122 3.99 -2.66 0.17
CA PRO A 122 4.49 -3.94 0.67
C PRO A 122 4.17 -4.16 2.16
N ALA A 123 4.26 -3.10 2.98
CA ALA A 123 3.91 -3.19 4.40
C ALA A 123 2.43 -3.59 4.60
N LEU A 124 1.52 -2.96 3.85
CA LEU A 124 0.10 -3.32 3.86
C LEU A 124 -0.12 -4.75 3.36
N VAL A 125 0.54 -5.18 2.29
CA VAL A 125 0.43 -6.56 1.77
C VAL A 125 0.92 -7.60 2.78
N LEU A 126 2.01 -7.32 3.51
CA LEU A 126 2.55 -8.19 4.56
C LEU A 126 1.61 -8.30 5.77
N SER A 127 0.84 -7.25 6.05
CA SER A 127 -0.13 -7.24 7.16
C SER A 127 -1.34 -8.15 6.95
N ARG A 128 -1.66 -8.50 5.69
CA ARG A 128 -2.84 -9.30 5.27
C ARG A 128 -4.15 -8.76 5.87
N PRO A 129 -4.49 -7.49 5.61
CA PRO A 129 -5.43 -6.74 6.44
C PRO A 129 -6.88 -7.18 6.25
N PHE A 130 -7.24 -7.67 5.06
CA PHE A 130 -8.60 -8.09 4.74
C PHE A 130 -9.15 -9.15 5.68
N GLY A 131 -8.31 -10.10 6.12
CA GLY A 131 -8.72 -11.13 7.08
C GLY A 131 -9.18 -10.52 8.40
N ALA A 132 -8.43 -9.55 8.92
CA ALA A 132 -8.77 -8.83 10.13
C ALA A 132 -10.00 -7.93 9.94
N MET A 133 -10.04 -7.14 8.87
CA MET A 133 -11.16 -6.22 8.57
C MET A 133 -12.51 -6.93 8.44
N LEU A 134 -12.53 -8.15 7.86
CA LEU A 134 -13.77 -8.95 7.79
C LEU A 134 -14.33 -9.31 9.17
N TRP A 135 -13.51 -9.36 10.21
CA TRP A 135 -13.96 -9.57 11.59
C TRP A 135 -14.61 -8.34 12.22
N ALA A 136 -14.48 -7.14 11.64
CA ALA A 136 -15.23 -5.97 12.10
C ALA A 136 -16.74 -6.16 11.91
N PHE A 137 -17.15 -7.00 10.94
CA PHE A 137 -18.56 -7.21 10.60
C PHE A 137 -19.22 -8.34 11.42
N PRO A 138 -20.56 -8.33 11.56
CA PRO A 138 -21.31 -9.44 12.14
C PRO A 138 -21.16 -10.76 11.35
N PRO A 139 -21.40 -11.93 11.99
CA PRO A 139 -21.22 -13.24 11.33
C PRO A 139 -22.11 -13.49 10.10
N SER A 140 -23.27 -12.85 10.01
CA SER A 140 -24.15 -12.92 8.83
C SER A 140 -23.52 -12.22 7.62
N THR A 141 -23.16 -10.95 7.80
CA THR A 141 -22.47 -10.14 6.77
C THR A 141 -21.14 -10.75 6.36
N ARG A 142 -20.35 -11.25 7.31
CA ARG A 142 -19.08 -11.93 7.01
C ARG A 142 -19.27 -13.16 6.11
N ARG A 143 -20.33 -13.95 6.31
CA ARG A 143 -20.64 -15.11 5.47
C ARG A 143 -21.09 -14.70 4.07
N HIS A 144 -21.90 -13.64 3.95
CA HIS A 144 -22.32 -13.11 2.66
C HIS A 144 -21.14 -12.53 1.87
N LEU A 145 -20.26 -11.78 2.53
CA LEU A 145 -19.03 -11.27 1.93
C LEU A 145 -18.04 -12.40 1.54
N ALA A 146 -18.18 -13.59 2.13
CA ALA A 146 -17.31 -14.73 1.86
C ALA A 146 -17.87 -15.73 0.82
N GLY A 147 -19.15 -15.64 0.42
CA GLY A 147 -19.81 -16.69 -0.37
C GLY A 147 -20.81 -16.18 -1.41
N GLY A 148 -20.55 -16.46 -2.69
CA GLY A 148 -21.52 -16.28 -3.79
C GLY A 148 -20.97 -16.70 -5.17
N ALA A 149 -21.86 -16.98 -6.13
CA ALA A 149 -21.49 -17.40 -7.49
C ALA A 149 -20.90 -16.25 -8.34
N HIS A 150 -21.28 -15.00 -8.09
CA HIS A 150 -20.66 -13.80 -8.71
C HIS A 150 -19.16 -13.69 -8.41
N TRP A 151 -18.70 -14.33 -7.33
CA TRP A 151 -17.27 -14.44 -7.03
C TRP A 151 -16.51 -15.32 -8.02
N ALA A 152 -17.15 -16.13 -8.87
CA ALA A 152 -16.41 -16.92 -9.87
C ALA A 152 -15.67 -16.01 -10.86
N PHE A 153 -16.38 -15.03 -11.44
CA PHE A 153 -15.78 -14.01 -12.31
C PHE A 153 -14.76 -13.17 -11.54
N LEU A 154 -15.11 -12.60 -10.37
CA LEU A 154 -14.16 -11.83 -9.57
C LEU A 154 -12.92 -12.64 -9.18
N ARG A 155 -13.06 -13.92 -8.83
CA ARG A 155 -11.92 -14.80 -8.52
C ARG A 155 -11.06 -15.06 -9.75
N MET A 156 -11.67 -15.20 -10.93
CA MET A 156 -10.93 -15.39 -12.17
C MET A 156 -10.16 -14.13 -12.55
N THR A 157 -10.81 -12.97 -12.51
CA THR A 157 -10.20 -11.65 -12.73
C THR A 157 -9.08 -11.42 -11.72
N TRP A 158 -9.33 -11.64 -10.42
CA TRP A 158 -8.32 -11.53 -9.38
C TRP A 158 -7.13 -12.47 -9.60
N ARG A 159 -7.37 -13.72 -10.01
CA ARG A 159 -6.30 -14.68 -10.34
C ARG A 159 -5.48 -14.24 -11.54
N SER A 160 -6.10 -13.63 -12.54
CA SER A 160 -5.42 -13.13 -13.74
C SER A 160 -4.59 -11.88 -13.43
N LEU A 161 -5.18 -10.91 -12.72
CA LEU A 161 -4.51 -9.67 -12.30
C LEU A 161 -3.40 -9.94 -11.28
N SER A 162 -3.59 -10.88 -10.36
CA SER A 162 -2.56 -11.27 -9.38
C SER A 162 -1.53 -12.27 -9.94
N GLU A 163 -1.56 -12.57 -11.23
CA GLU A 163 -0.44 -13.27 -11.87
C GLU A 163 0.76 -12.31 -11.90
N PRO A 164 1.96 -12.76 -11.50
CA PRO A 164 3.12 -11.87 -11.36
C PRO A 164 3.45 -11.07 -12.62
N ALA A 165 3.33 -11.66 -13.82
CA ALA A 165 3.53 -10.96 -15.07
C ALA A 165 2.50 -9.84 -15.26
N SER A 166 1.20 -10.14 -15.13
CA SER A 166 0.12 -9.17 -15.24
C SER A 166 0.29 -8.01 -14.25
N ALA A 167 0.57 -8.33 -12.98
CA ALA A 167 0.75 -7.33 -11.94
C ALA A 167 1.96 -6.42 -12.21
N THR A 168 3.06 -7.00 -12.69
CA THR A 168 4.28 -6.25 -13.07
C THR A 168 4.01 -5.34 -14.27
N VAL A 169 3.32 -5.83 -15.30
CA VAL A 169 2.94 -5.04 -16.48
C VAL A 169 2.02 -3.89 -16.09
N LEU A 170 0.98 -4.15 -15.29
CA LEU A 170 0.05 -3.12 -14.84
C LEU A 170 0.74 -2.04 -13.99
N HIS A 171 1.67 -2.44 -13.14
CA HIS A 171 2.47 -1.50 -12.34
C HIS A 171 3.41 -0.67 -13.20
N GLY A 172 4.13 -1.30 -14.14
CA GLY A 172 4.98 -0.60 -15.11
C GLY A 172 4.17 0.37 -15.97
N LEU A 173 3.01 -0.03 -16.47
CA LEU A 173 2.12 0.84 -17.25
C LEU A 173 1.65 2.05 -16.43
N ALA A 174 1.23 1.85 -15.18
CA ALA A 174 0.85 2.96 -14.31
C ALA A 174 2.01 3.96 -14.18
N ILE A 175 3.22 3.48 -13.86
CA ILE A 175 4.43 4.31 -13.74
C ILE A 175 4.69 5.08 -15.03
N TRP A 176 4.81 4.41 -16.16
CA TRP A 176 5.17 5.07 -17.42
C TRP A 176 4.09 6.03 -17.93
N LEU A 177 2.81 5.69 -17.79
CA LEU A 177 1.72 6.56 -18.24
C LEU A 177 1.70 7.89 -17.47
N TRP A 178 1.81 7.86 -16.15
CA TRP A 178 1.78 9.09 -15.34
C TRP A 178 3.06 9.92 -15.42
N HIS A 179 4.14 9.36 -15.97
CA HIS A 179 5.36 10.11 -16.30
C HIS A 179 5.37 10.63 -17.74
N MET A 180 4.27 10.50 -18.49
CA MET A 180 4.11 11.23 -19.75
C MET A 180 3.82 12.70 -19.43
N PRO A 181 4.54 13.68 -20.02
CA PRO A 181 4.41 15.10 -19.68
C PRO A 181 2.97 15.62 -19.73
N VAL A 182 2.19 15.17 -20.72
CA VAL A 182 0.78 15.55 -20.87
C VAL A 182 -0.05 15.09 -19.68
N LEU A 183 0.05 13.81 -19.30
CA LEU A 183 -0.74 13.26 -18.19
C LEU A 183 -0.27 13.81 -16.84
N PHE A 184 1.04 14.00 -16.68
CA PHE A 184 1.64 14.62 -15.51
C PHE A 184 1.09 16.03 -15.27
N ASN A 185 1.11 16.88 -16.29
CA ASN A 185 0.60 18.25 -16.18
C ASN A 185 -0.90 18.29 -15.90
N VAL A 186 -1.68 17.38 -16.52
CA VAL A 186 -3.13 17.27 -16.25
C VAL A 186 -3.39 16.81 -14.81
N ALA A 187 -2.58 15.90 -14.28
CA ALA A 187 -2.70 15.46 -12.89
C ALA A 187 -2.47 16.62 -11.92
N LEU A 188 -1.43 17.42 -12.11
CA LEU A 188 -1.14 18.55 -11.23
C LEU A 188 -2.12 19.73 -11.39
N ALA A 189 -2.73 19.89 -12.56
CA ALA A 189 -3.73 20.92 -12.78
C ALA A 189 -5.12 20.55 -12.23
N SER A 190 -5.36 19.29 -11.86
CA SER A 190 -6.68 18.78 -11.49
C SER A 190 -6.61 17.79 -10.34
N GLU A 191 -7.09 18.22 -9.16
CA GLU A 191 -7.11 17.41 -7.94
C GLU A 191 -7.73 16.00 -8.13
N PRO A 192 -8.88 15.82 -8.84
CA PRO A 192 -9.41 14.48 -9.11
C PRO A 192 -8.48 13.58 -9.94
N VAL A 193 -7.72 14.17 -10.86
CA VAL A 193 -6.77 13.42 -11.71
C VAL A 193 -5.51 13.09 -10.90
N HIS A 194 -5.03 14.01 -10.06
CA HIS A 194 -3.95 13.72 -9.10
C HIS A 194 -4.32 12.55 -8.19
N TRP A 195 -5.56 12.54 -7.70
CA TRP A 195 -6.11 11.43 -6.93
C TRP A 195 -6.15 10.12 -7.70
N LEU A 196 -6.58 10.15 -8.95
CA LEU A 196 -6.58 8.98 -9.82
C LEU A 196 -5.17 8.43 -10.04
N GLN A 197 -4.18 9.32 -10.19
CA GLN A 197 -2.77 8.96 -10.27
C GLN A 197 -2.32 8.21 -9.00
N HIS A 198 -2.47 8.82 -7.82
CA HIS A 198 -2.12 8.18 -6.55
C HIS A 198 -2.84 6.85 -6.33
N PHE A 199 -4.15 6.81 -6.62
CA PHE A 199 -4.94 5.60 -6.50
C PHE A 199 -4.42 4.50 -7.43
N SER A 200 -4.07 4.83 -8.67
CA SER A 200 -3.53 3.85 -9.63
C SER A 200 -2.15 3.33 -9.22
N PHE A 201 -1.26 4.18 -8.68
CA PHE A 201 0.03 3.77 -8.15
C PHE A 201 -0.12 2.85 -6.95
N LEU A 202 -0.93 3.24 -5.97
CA LEU A 202 -1.17 2.42 -4.78
C LEU A 202 -1.79 1.07 -5.16
N THR A 203 -2.82 1.07 -6.00
CA THR A 203 -3.54 -0.16 -6.38
C THR A 203 -2.65 -1.12 -7.18
N SER A 204 -1.89 -0.58 -8.15
CA SER A 204 -0.96 -1.39 -8.94
C SER A 204 0.19 -1.93 -8.09
N ALA A 205 0.73 -1.13 -7.16
CA ALA A 205 1.78 -1.57 -6.23
C ALA A 205 1.26 -2.64 -5.25
N LEU A 206 0.06 -2.46 -4.68
CA LEU A 206 -0.58 -3.47 -3.84
C LEU A 206 -0.75 -4.80 -4.59
N LEU A 207 -1.18 -4.75 -5.86
CA LEU A 207 -1.33 -5.91 -6.72
C LEU A 207 0.02 -6.59 -7.01
N PHE A 208 1.05 -5.80 -7.35
CA PHE A 208 2.41 -6.27 -7.59
C PHE A 208 2.98 -6.97 -6.36
N TRP A 209 3.04 -6.30 -5.21
CA TRP A 209 3.54 -6.87 -3.98
C TRP A 209 2.72 -8.08 -3.52
N TRP A 210 1.40 -8.06 -3.72
CA TRP A 210 0.56 -9.22 -3.45
C TRP A 210 0.94 -10.43 -4.31
N ALA A 211 1.11 -10.24 -5.63
CA ALA A 211 1.49 -11.29 -6.56
C ALA A 211 2.84 -11.94 -6.19
N LEU A 212 3.79 -11.13 -5.72
CA LEU A 212 5.12 -11.54 -5.30
C LEU A 212 5.11 -12.23 -3.92
N LEU A 213 4.51 -11.63 -2.90
CA LEU A 213 4.65 -12.07 -1.50
C LEU A 213 3.59 -13.09 -1.04
N ASN A 214 2.40 -13.05 -1.66
CA ASN A 214 1.25 -13.88 -1.27
C ASN A 214 0.67 -14.68 -2.46
N GLY A 215 1.04 -14.34 -3.69
CA GLY A 215 0.48 -14.88 -4.93
C GLY A 215 1.15 -16.16 -5.44
N ARG A 216 1.07 -16.35 -6.75
CA ARG A 216 1.63 -17.54 -7.43
C ARG A 216 3.15 -17.49 -7.56
N ALA A 217 3.78 -16.31 -7.57
CA ALA A 217 5.25 -16.21 -7.60
C ALA A 217 5.85 -16.95 -6.41
N ARG A 218 5.39 -16.65 -5.19
CA ARG A 218 5.81 -17.36 -3.98
C ARG A 218 5.62 -18.88 -4.07
N ARG A 219 4.53 -19.35 -4.70
CA ARG A 219 4.25 -20.80 -4.86
C ARG A 219 5.19 -21.49 -5.85
N LYS A 220 5.69 -20.78 -6.86
CA LYS A 220 6.68 -21.27 -7.83
C LYS A 220 8.14 -21.15 -7.30
N GLY A 221 8.32 -20.67 -6.06
CA GLY A 221 9.62 -20.38 -5.46
C GLY A 221 10.00 -18.91 -5.56
N HIS A 222 10.92 -18.46 -4.70
CA HIS A 222 11.28 -17.04 -4.62
C HIS A 222 11.98 -16.51 -5.88
N GLY A 223 12.57 -17.37 -6.71
CA GLY A 223 13.28 -16.98 -7.94
C GLY A 223 12.40 -16.19 -8.93
N ALA A 224 11.13 -16.56 -9.08
CA ALA A 224 10.20 -15.79 -9.90
C ALA A 224 10.00 -14.37 -9.34
N SER A 225 9.88 -14.23 -8.01
CA SER A 225 9.70 -12.90 -7.38
C SER A 225 10.94 -12.03 -7.56
N VAL A 226 12.14 -12.61 -7.43
CA VAL A 226 13.42 -11.92 -7.69
C VAL A 226 13.49 -11.42 -9.13
N PHE A 227 13.09 -12.23 -10.11
CA PHE A 227 13.05 -11.81 -11.51
C PHE A 227 12.12 -10.60 -11.74
N TYR A 228 10.90 -10.63 -11.20
CA TYR A 228 9.96 -9.51 -11.36
C TYR A 228 10.45 -8.25 -10.63
N LEU A 229 11.07 -8.36 -9.45
CA LEU A 229 11.68 -7.21 -8.77
C LEU A 229 12.83 -6.62 -9.58
N PHE A 230 13.70 -7.46 -10.15
CA PHE A 230 14.78 -7.02 -11.01
C PHE A 230 14.25 -6.31 -12.26
N PHE A 231 13.27 -6.91 -12.95
CA PHE A 231 12.65 -6.31 -14.12
C PHE A 231 12.00 -4.95 -13.81
N THR A 232 11.27 -4.87 -12.68
CA THR A 232 10.70 -3.59 -12.22
C THR A 232 11.77 -2.56 -11.91
N SER A 233 12.83 -2.95 -11.21
CA SER A 233 13.98 -2.08 -10.93
C SER A 233 14.62 -1.58 -12.23
N MET A 234 14.74 -2.42 -13.27
CA MET A 234 15.31 -2.00 -14.55
C MET A 234 14.49 -0.91 -15.24
N HIS A 235 13.17 -1.09 -15.40
CA HIS A 235 12.38 -0.11 -16.13
C HIS A 235 12.14 1.17 -15.32
N CYS A 236 12.03 1.09 -13.98
CA CYS A 236 11.97 2.27 -13.12
C CYS A 236 13.31 3.01 -13.11
N GLY A 237 14.43 2.27 -13.06
CA GLY A 237 15.77 2.84 -13.15
C GLY A 237 16.03 3.52 -14.49
N LEU A 238 15.57 2.94 -15.61
CA LEU A 238 15.63 3.57 -16.92
C LEU A 238 14.85 4.90 -16.94
N LEU A 239 13.61 4.90 -16.44
CA LEU A 239 12.81 6.11 -16.36
C LEU A 239 13.49 7.17 -15.48
N GLY A 240 14.01 6.77 -14.31
CA GLY A 240 14.71 7.66 -13.39
C GLY A 240 15.97 8.25 -14.02
N ALA A 241 16.76 7.43 -14.73
CA ALA A 241 17.95 7.88 -15.45
C ALA A 241 17.62 8.87 -16.57
N ILE A 242 16.53 8.67 -17.32
CA ILE A 242 16.06 9.63 -18.33
C ILE A 242 15.82 11.01 -17.71
N LEU A 243 15.20 11.06 -16.53
CA LEU A 243 14.90 12.31 -15.84
C LEU A 243 16.14 12.94 -15.21
N ALA A 244 16.95 12.12 -14.51
CA ALA A 244 18.15 12.54 -13.81
C ALA A 244 19.25 13.07 -14.75
N LEU A 245 19.33 12.51 -15.97
CA LEU A 245 20.35 12.87 -16.95
C LEU A 245 19.82 13.82 -18.04
N SER A 246 18.57 14.28 -17.94
CA SER A 246 18.01 15.22 -18.89
C SER A 246 18.71 16.57 -18.81
N LYS A 247 18.98 17.17 -19.97
CA LYS A 247 19.51 18.54 -20.10
C LYS A 247 18.41 19.60 -20.18
N ASN A 248 17.19 19.17 -20.44
CA ASN A 248 16.03 20.04 -20.59
C ASN A 248 14.99 19.68 -19.53
N GLN A 249 14.23 20.68 -19.09
CA GLN A 249 13.06 20.46 -18.26
C GLN A 249 11.98 19.78 -19.10
N ILE A 250 11.63 18.55 -18.72
CA ILE A 250 10.60 17.72 -19.36
C ILE A 250 9.22 18.05 -18.79
N PHE A 251 9.15 18.32 -17.48
CA PHE A 251 7.92 18.65 -16.76
C PHE A 251 7.92 20.13 -16.36
N ALA A 252 7.22 20.95 -17.14
CA ALA A 252 7.02 22.36 -16.85
C ALA A 252 5.82 22.56 -15.90
N GLY A 253 5.98 23.40 -14.87
CA GLY A 253 4.87 23.85 -14.01
C GLY A 253 4.79 23.21 -12.62
N ASN A 254 5.66 22.25 -12.28
CA ASN A 254 5.75 21.63 -10.94
C ASN A 254 6.99 22.05 -10.14
N ASP A 255 7.39 23.30 -10.30
CA ASP A 255 8.69 23.83 -9.89
C ASP A 255 8.57 25.19 -9.18
N SER A 256 7.34 25.63 -8.88
CA SER A 256 7.07 26.93 -8.27
C SER A 256 7.77 27.13 -6.91
N ALA A 257 8.05 26.04 -6.19
CA ALA A 257 8.79 26.06 -4.94
C ALA A 257 10.28 25.77 -5.09
N ALA A 258 10.79 25.35 -6.25
CA ALA A 258 12.19 24.97 -6.44
C ALA A 258 13.18 26.11 -6.05
N PRO A 259 12.94 27.38 -6.42
CA PRO A 259 13.81 28.48 -6.02
C PRO A 259 13.87 28.71 -4.50
N GLN A 260 12.81 28.35 -3.76
CA GLN A 260 12.77 28.46 -2.29
C GLN A 260 13.72 27.46 -1.61
N TRP A 261 14.10 26.41 -2.33
CA TRP A 261 15.05 25.38 -1.91
C TRP A 261 16.44 25.56 -2.55
N GLY A 262 16.67 26.70 -3.23
CA GLY A 262 17.94 26.97 -3.91
C GLY A 262 18.17 26.11 -5.15
N LEU A 263 17.11 25.52 -5.72
CA LEU A 263 17.17 24.68 -6.91
C LEU A 263 16.56 25.41 -8.10
N THR A 264 17.11 25.18 -9.28
CA THR A 264 16.38 25.40 -10.53
C THR A 264 15.37 24.28 -10.76
N ALA A 265 14.37 24.55 -11.60
CA ALA A 265 13.38 23.55 -11.99
C ALA A 265 13.99 22.28 -12.62
N LEU A 266 15.06 22.46 -13.40
CA LEU A 266 15.80 21.35 -14.00
C LEU A 266 16.51 20.52 -12.92
N GLU A 267 17.17 21.16 -11.96
CA GLU A 267 17.86 20.47 -10.86
C GLU A 267 16.87 19.71 -9.97
N ASP A 268 15.70 20.28 -9.68
CA ASP A 268 14.64 19.58 -8.93
C ASP A 268 14.09 18.36 -9.69
N GLN A 269 13.91 18.47 -11.01
CA GLN A 269 13.56 17.33 -11.85
C GLN A 269 14.66 16.25 -11.83
N GLN A 270 15.92 16.65 -11.95
CA GLN A 270 17.04 15.73 -11.94
C GLN A 270 17.17 15.02 -10.59
N LEU A 271 16.93 15.74 -9.49
CA LEU A 271 16.88 15.20 -8.13
C LEU A 271 15.73 14.18 -8.00
N GLY A 272 14.53 14.48 -8.47
CA GLY A 272 13.43 13.52 -8.49
C GLY A 272 13.73 12.29 -9.34
N GLY A 273 14.40 12.47 -10.48
CA GLY A 273 14.92 11.37 -11.29
C GLY A 273 15.93 10.50 -10.54
N LEU A 274 16.83 11.12 -9.77
CA LEU A 274 17.83 10.43 -8.96
C LEU A 274 17.19 9.65 -7.82
N ILE A 275 16.18 10.23 -7.15
CA ILE A 275 15.36 9.57 -6.13
C ILE A 275 14.71 8.33 -6.73
N MET A 276 13.97 8.49 -7.84
CA MET A 276 13.33 7.38 -8.53
C MET A 276 14.31 6.32 -9.04
N TRP A 277 15.51 6.72 -9.48
CA TRP A 277 16.51 5.77 -9.97
C TRP A 277 17.17 5.02 -8.81
N VAL A 278 17.87 5.72 -7.93
CA VAL A 278 18.72 5.14 -6.90
C VAL A 278 17.88 4.63 -5.73
N GLY A 279 16.91 5.42 -5.28
CA GLY A 279 16.01 5.07 -4.17
C GLY A 279 15.21 3.81 -4.46
N ALA A 280 14.41 3.82 -5.54
CA ALA A 280 13.64 2.65 -5.92
C ALA A 280 14.53 1.41 -6.20
N SER A 281 15.65 1.57 -6.92
CA SER A 281 16.53 0.44 -7.22
C SER A 281 17.16 -0.16 -5.96
N ALA A 282 17.59 0.67 -5.00
CA ALA A 282 18.10 0.19 -3.72
C ALA A 282 17.03 -0.61 -2.95
N PHE A 283 15.79 -0.11 -2.94
CA PHE A 283 14.69 -0.82 -2.28
C PHE A 283 14.37 -2.16 -2.93
N TYR A 284 14.18 -2.19 -4.26
CA TYR A 284 13.86 -3.43 -4.98
C TYR A 284 15.00 -4.44 -4.89
N LEU A 285 16.26 -4.00 -4.94
CA LEU A 285 17.43 -4.85 -4.73
C LEU A 285 17.44 -5.45 -3.31
N ALA A 286 17.23 -4.63 -2.28
CA ALA A 286 17.17 -5.10 -0.90
C ALA A 286 16.05 -6.15 -0.72
N ALA A 287 14.86 -5.88 -1.27
CA ALA A 287 13.74 -6.84 -1.25
C ALA A 287 14.09 -8.15 -1.98
N ALA A 288 14.73 -8.06 -3.15
CA ALA A 288 15.16 -9.22 -3.92
C ALA A 288 16.20 -10.06 -3.16
N LEU A 289 17.19 -9.42 -2.54
CA LEU A 289 18.21 -10.08 -1.72
C LEU A 289 17.60 -10.78 -0.49
N ILE A 290 16.65 -10.13 0.20
CA ILE A 290 15.93 -10.73 1.32
C ILE A 290 15.17 -11.98 0.86
N LEU A 291 14.43 -11.91 -0.26
CA LEU A 291 13.70 -13.07 -0.78
C LEU A 291 14.63 -14.19 -1.25
N ALA A 292 15.78 -13.85 -1.85
CA ALA A 292 16.80 -14.82 -2.23
C ALA A 292 17.42 -15.51 -1.01
N ALA A 293 17.75 -14.77 0.05
CA ALA A 293 18.27 -15.32 1.30
C ALA A 293 17.26 -16.27 1.97
N LEU A 294 15.97 -15.87 2.02
CA LEU A 294 14.90 -16.72 2.53
C LEU A 294 14.73 -18.01 1.72
N TRP A 295 14.94 -17.94 0.40
CA TRP A 295 14.91 -19.11 -0.47
C TRP A 295 16.01 -20.12 -0.18
N ILE A 296 17.26 -19.64 -0.11
CA ILE A 296 18.43 -20.48 0.17
C ILE A 296 18.29 -21.13 1.56
N GLY A 297 17.86 -20.36 2.57
CA GLY A 297 17.64 -20.88 3.92
C GLY A 297 16.53 -21.95 4.00
N SER A 298 15.47 -21.81 3.22
CA SER A 298 14.36 -22.78 3.16
C SER A 298 14.76 -24.11 2.51
N GLY A 299 15.60 -24.08 1.47
CA GLY A 299 16.14 -25.28 0.82
C GLY A 299 17.09 -26.08 1.71
N SER A 300 17.91 -25.39 2.51
CA SER A 300 18.81 -26.02 3.48
C SER A 300 18.06 -26.74 4.61
N SER A 301 16.98 -26.12 5.13
CA SER A 301 16.16 -26.71 6.21
C SER A 301 15.36 -27.95 5.75
N ALA A 302 14.90 -27.99 4.51
CA ALA A 302 14.21 -29.16 3.95
C ALA A 302 15.15 -30.38 3.82
N LYS A 303 16.40 -30.14 3.40
CA LYS A 303 17.43 -31.19 3.26
C LYS A 303 17.80 -31.80 4.62
N LYS A 304 17.86 -30.99 5.69
CA LYS A 304 18.17 -31.43 7.06
C LYS A 304 17.07 -32.31 7.68
N LYS A 305 15.79 -32.06 7.38
CA LYS A 305 14.66 -32.88 7.84
C LYS A 305 14.60 -34.26 7.17
N VAL A 306 14.91 -34.35 5.88
CA VAL A 306 14.94 -35.63 5.16
C VAL A 306 16.12 -36.50 5.61
N GLY A 307 17.30 -35.89 5.85
CA GLY A 307 18.46 -36.61 6.38
C GLY A 307 18.25 -37.18 7.79
N GLY A 308 17.59 -36.45 8.69
CA GLY A 308 17.32 -36.91 10.07
C GLY A 308 16.23 -37.98 10.17
N SER A 309 15.28 -38.04 9.23
CA SER A 309 14.27 -39.11 9.18
C SER A 309 14.82 -40.40 8.58
N ALA A 310 15.84 -40.33 7.72
CA ALA A 310 16.48 -41.52 7.15
C ALA A 310 17.43 -42.23 8.14
N SER A 311 17.96 -41.51 9.13
CA SER A 311 18.78 -42.08 10.20
C SER A 311 17.97 -42.74 11.31
N SER A 312 16.71 -42.35 11.53
CA SER A 312 15.87 -42.91 12.61
C SER A 312 15.08 -44.18 12.22
N VAL A 313 15.29 -44.70 11.01
CA VAL A 313 14.65 -45.94 10.51
C VAL A 313 15.65 -47.10 10.48
N ARG A 314 16.89 -46.87 10.94
CA ARG A 314 17.98 -47.87 10.95
C ARG A 314 18.40 -48.34 12.34
N ASP A 315 17.69 -47.91 13.38
CA ASP A 315 17.84 -48.39 14.77
C ASP A 315 16.53 -49.05 15.20
#